data_AF-A0A7V5M499-F1
#
_entry.id   AF-A0A7V5M499-F1
#
_cell.length_a   1.000
_cell.length_b   1.000
_cell.length_c   1.000
_cell.angle_alpha   90.00
_cell.angle_beta   90.00
_cell.angle_gamma   90.00
#
_symmetry.space_group_name_H-M   'P 1'
#
loop_
_entity.id
_entity.type
_entity.pdbx_description
1 polymer ?
#
loop_
_entity_poly.entity_id
_entity_poly.type
_entity_poly.pdbx_seq_one_letter_code
_entity_poly.pdbx_strand_id
1 'polypeptide(L)'
;MNRNDQAVAQVAALKNLIEQVRSKEDQWTKQVARKRSLLAQLQENEFVREELTLVERDPGARLYKLHGPCLLPKRRADVADNVKQRQDLLLGEIRRVDGVISNLERELQELQQRLREAQRQLTTPATTTA
;
A
#
# COMPACT_ATOMS: atom_id res chain seq x y z
N MET A 1 -30.18 30.15 16.16
CA MET A 1 -28.72 29.94 16.09
C MET A 1 -28.11 31.19 15.49
N ASN A 2 -27.13 31.81 16.14
CA ASN A 2 -26.57 33.10 15.72
C ASN A 2 -25.70 32.90 14.46
N ARG A 3 -25.58 33.92 13.60
CA ARG A 3 -24.77 33.89 12.37
C ARG A 3 -23.29 33.56 12.68
N ASN A 4 -22.82 33.96 13.85
CA ASN A 4 -21.50 33.64 14.37
C ASN A 4 -21.35 32.15 14.74
N ASP A 5 -22.39 31.53 15.32
CA ASP A 5 -22.37 30.10 15.68
C ASP A 5 -22.31 29.21 14.42
N GLN A 6 -23.01 29.60 13.35
CA GLN A 6 -22.94 28.91 12.06
C GLN A 6 -21.56 28.99 11.42
N ALA A 7 -20.90 30.16 11.46
CA ALA A 7 -19.55 30.32 10.92
C ALA A 7 -18.52 29.47 11.70
N VAL A 8 -18.62 29.44 13.04
CA VAL A 8 -17.75 28.61 13.89
C VAL A 8 -17.96 27.12 13.59
N ALA A 9 -19.21 26.67 13.43
CA ALA A 9 -19.52 25.29 13.07
C ALA A 9 -18.96 24.89 11.70
N GLN A 10 -19.05 25.77 10.69
CA GLN A 10 -18.50 25.51 9.35
C GLN A 10 -16.96 25.41 9.36
N VAL A 11 -16.27 26.28 10.12
CA VAL A 11 -14.81 26.20 10.28
C VAL A 11 -14.39 24.92 11.01
N ALA A 12 -15.15 24.50 12.03
CA ALA A 12 -14.88 23.24 12.74
C ALA A 12 -15.04 22.01 11.82
N ALA A 13 -16.10 21.98 11.00
CA ALA A 13 -16.33 20.93 10.02
C ALA A 13 -15.19 20.86 8.97
N LEU A 14 -14.71 22.01 8.49
CA LEU A 14 -13.59 22.08 7.55
C LEU A 14 -12.30 21.53 8.17
N LYS A 15 -11.98 21.91 9.41
CA LYS A 15 -10.81 21.38 10.13
C LYS A 15 -10.87 19.86 10.25
N ASN A 16 -12.04 19.31 10.57
CA ASN A 16 -12.24 17.87 10.68
C ASN A 16 -12.02 17.15 9.34
N LEU A 17 -12.54 17.71 8.23
CA LEU A 17 -12.30 17.17 6.89
C LEU A 17 -10.80 17.16 6.51
N ILE A 18 -10.07 18.24 6.84
CA ILE A 18 -8.63 18.32 6.59
C ILE A 18 -7.88 17.24 7.38
N GLU A 19 -8.26 17.00 8.64
CA GLU A 19 -7.66 15.97 9.47
C GLU A 19 -7.93 14.56 8.95
N GLN A 20 -9.16 14.30 8.49
CA GLN A 20 -9.52 13.04 7.84
C GLN A 20 -8.70 12.80 6.56
N VAL A 21 -8.55 13.82 5.70
CA VAL A 21 -7.72 13.73 4.49
C VAL A 21 -6.28 13.38 4.86
N ARG A 22 -5.67 14.12 5.79
CA ARG A 22 -4.28 13.86 6.23
C ARG A 22 -4.10 12.44 6.78
N SER A 23 -5.05 11.97 7.59
CA SER A 23 -5.01 10.61 8.13
C SER A 23 -5.07 9.55 7.04
N LYS A 24 -5.92 9.75 6.03
CA LYS A 24 -6.06 8.82 4.90
C LYS A 24 -4.86 8.88 3.95
N GLU A 25 -4.26 10.04 3.75
CA GLU A 25 -3.00 10.20 2.98
C GLU A 25 -1.83 9.47 3.64
N ASP A 26 -1.70 9.55 4.96
CA ASP A 26 -0.68 8.81 5.71
C ASP A 26 -0.89 7.28 5.59
N GLN A 27 -2.13 6.82 5.72
CA GLN A 27 -2.48 5.41 5.51
C GLN A 27 -2.14 4.94 4.09
N TRP A 28 -2.51 5.72 3.07
CA TRP A 28 -2.21 5.42 1.67
C TRP A 28 -0.70 5.34 1.44
N THR A 29 0.06 6.32 1.94
CA THR A 29 1.52 6.36 1.82
C THR A 29 2.18 5.13 2.43
N LYS A 30 1.71 4.68 3.61
CA LYS A 30 2.17 3.45 4.26
C LYS A 30 1.88 2.21 3.41
N GLN A 31 0.71 2.10 2.80
CA GLN A 31 0.39 0.97 1.93
C GLN A 31 1.20 0.97 0.63
N VAL A 32 1.44 2.14 0.03
CA VAL A 32 2.31 2.27 -1.15
C VAL A 32 3.74 1.86 -0.82
N ALA A 33 4.29 2.30 0.31
CA ALA A 33 5.61 1.89 0.77
C ALA A 33 5.68 0.37 1.00
N ARG A 34 4.64 -0.19 1.61
CA ARG A 34 4.50 -1.65 1.81
C ARG A 34 4.49 -2.41 0.48
N LYS A 35 3.72 -1.94 -0.51
CA LYS A 35 3.68 -2.53 -1.86
C LYS A 35 5.07 -2.55 -2.49
N ARG A 36 5.80 -1.43 -2.42
CA ARG A 36 7.17 -1.33 -2.96
C ARG A 36 8.11 -2.36 -2.33
N SER A 37 8.04 -2.53 -1.01
CA SER A 37 8.84 -3.55 -0.32
C SER A 37 8.48 -4.98 -0.73
N LEU A 38 7.19 -5.29 -0.91
CA LEU A 38 6.74 -6.60 -1.37
C LEU A 38 7.19 -6.89 -2.80
N LEU A 39 7.15 -5.89 -3.69
CA LEU A 39 7.64 -6.02 -5.06
C LEU A 39 9.15 -6.30 -5.12
N ALA A 40 9.94 -5.63 -4.28
CA ALA A 40 11.37 -5.92 -4.18
C ALA A 40 11.62 -7.37 -3.72
N GLN A 41 10.90 -7.84 -2.70
CA GLN A 41 11.00 -9.23 -2.24
C GLN A 41 10.55 -10.25 -3.29
N LEU A 42 9.57 -9.90 -4.13
CA LEU A 42 9.13 -10.74 -5.23
C LEU A 42 10.23 -10.85 -6.29
N GLN A 43 10.84 -9.73 -6.65
CA GLN A 43 11.94 -9.70 -7.61
C GLN A 43 13.16 -10.50 -7.12
N GLU A 44 13.53 -10.38 -5.84
CA GLU A 44 14.57 -11.21 -5.22
C GLU A 44 14.23 -12.71 -5.33
N ASN A 45 12.96 -13.08 -5.12
CA ASN A 45 12.52 -14.46 -5.22
C ASN A 45 12.55 -14.98 -6.67
N GLU A 46 12.20 -14.13 -7.64
CA GLU A 46 12.30 -14.43 -9.06
C GLU A 46 13.75 -14.69 -9.48
N PHE A 47 14.71 -13.91 -9.00
CA PHE A 47 16.13 -14.17 -9.24
C PHE A 47 16.57 -15.53 -8.68
N VAL A 48 16.18 -15.86 -7.44
CA VAL A 48 16.49 -17.18 -6.86
C VAL A 48 15.88 -18.32 -7.68
N ARG A 49 14.67 -18.15 -8.20
CA ARG A 49 14.01 -19.13 -9.08
C ARG A 49 14.79 -19.34 -10.38
N GLU A 50 15.28 -18.26 -10.99
CA GLU A 50 16.11 -18.31 -12.18
C GLU A 50 17.45 -19.01 -11.91
N GLU A 51 18.11 -18.70 -10.81
CA GLU A 51 19.34 -19.38 -10.38
C GLU A 51 19.11 -20.88 -10.13
N LEU A 52 17.99 -21.26 -9.50
CA LEU A 52 17.63 -22.66 -9.30
C LEU A 52 17.45 -23.40 -10.64
N THR A 53 16.87 -22.73 -11.63
CA THR A 53 16.71 -23.31 -12.98
C THR A 53 18.07 -23.60 -13.63
N LEU A 54 19.10 -22.80 -13.34
CA LEU A 54 20.47 -23.05 -13.79
C LEU A 54 21.09 -24.23 -13.03
N VAL A 55 20.91 -24.30 -11.71
CA VAL A 55 21.40 -25.40 -10.86
C VAL A 55 20.75 -26.73 -11.26
N GLU A 56 19.49 -26.71 -11.68
CA GLU A 56 18.77 -27.89 -12.18
C GLU A 56 19.45 -28.57 -13.38
N ARG A 57 20.19 -27.80 -14.19
CA ARG A 57 20.91 -28.29 -15.37
C ARG A 57 22.21 -29.03 -15.05
N ASP A 58 22.76 -28.85 -13.84
CA ASP A 58 23.93 -29.57 -13.36
C ASP A 58 23.52 -30.66 -12.36
N PRO A 59 23.55 -31.96 -12.72
CA PRO A 59 23.16 -33.05 -11.82
C PRO A 59 24.11 -33.23 -10.61
N GLY A 60 25.33 -32.69 -10.64
CA GLY A 60 26.29 -32.75 -9.53
C GLY A 60 26.08 -31.70 -8.45
N ALA A 61 25.32 -30.63 -8.75
CA ALA A 61 25.15 -29.51 -7.85
C ALA A 61 24.35 -29.85 -6.58
N ARG A 62 24.74 -29.26 -5.45
CA ARG A 62 24.12 -29.46 -4.12
C ARG A 62 23.59 -28.14 -3.59
N LEU A 63 22.37 -28.17 -3.05
CA LEU A 63 21.71 -27.00 -2.47
C LEU A 63 21.84 -27.00 -0.95
N TYR A 64 22.13 -25.84 -0.38
CA TYR A 64 22.19 -25.63 1.05
C TYR A 64 21.44 -24.36 1.43
N LYS A 65 20.79 -24.37 2.60
CA LYS A 65 20.16 -23.19 3.20
C LYS A 65 20.94 -22.77 4.43
N LEU A 66 21.30 -21.49 4.52
CA LEU A 66 21.90 -20.91 5.71
C LEU A 66 20.89 -20.88 6.87
N HIS A 67 21.29 -21.41 8.02
CA HIS A 67 20.53 -21.39 9.26
C HIS A 67 21.47 -21.06 10.41
N GLY A 68 21.43 -19.81 10.89
CA GLY A 68 22.41 -19.30 11.85
C GLY A 68 23.84 -19.41 11.27
N PRO A 69 24.81 -19.96 12.01
CA PRO A 69 26.18 -20.15 11.52
C PRO A 69 26.37 -21.42 10.67
N CYS A 70 25.31 -22.17 10.34
CA CYS A 70 25.41 -23.48 9.69
C CYS A 70 24.70 -23.54 8.33
N LEU A 71 25.17 -24.42 7.44
CA LEU A 71 24.56 -24.73 6.15
C LEU A 71 23.82 -26.08 6.22
N LEU A 72 22.52 -26.08 5.92
CA LEU A 72 21.70 -27.29 5.93
C LEU A 72 21.44 -27.77 4.50
N PRO A 73 21.77 -29.02 4.14
CA PRO A 73 21.50 -29.56 2.81
C PRO A 73 20.00 -29.61 2.53
N LYS A 74 19.62 -29.33 1.29
CA LYS A 74 18.23 -29.35 0.82
C LYS A 74 18.07 -30.13 -0.47
N ARG A 75 16.92 -30.78 -0.63
CA ARG A 75 16.53 -31.44 -1.87
C ARG A 75 16.01 -30.40 -2.86
N ARG A 76 16.29 -30.62 -4.16
CA ARG A 76 15.89 -29.69 -5.23
C ARG A 76 14.40 -29.41 -5.24
N ALA A 77 13.58 -30.46 -5.20
CA ALA A 77 12.12 -30.34 -5.13
C ALA A 77 11.66 -29.48 -3.94
N ASP A 78 12.20 -29.73 -2.74
CA ASP A 78 11.84 -28.96 -1.54
C ASP A 78 12.18 -27.46 -1.68
N VAL A 79 13.30 -27.13 -2.34
CA VAL A 79 13.70 -25.73 -2.57
C VAL A 79 12.81 -25.07 -3.63
N ALA A 80 12.53 -25.76 -4.74
CA ALA A 80 11.65 -25.27 -5.79
C ALA A 80 10.23 -25.01 -5.27
N ASP A 81 9.68 -25.95 -4.49
CA ASP A 81 8.36 -25.80 -3.85
C ASP A 81 8.34 -24.62 -2.88
N ASN A 82 9.41 -24.42 -2.10
CA ASN A 82 9.47 -23.30 -1.16
C ASN A 82 9.54 -21.94 -1.87
N VAL A 83 10.31 -21.85 -2.95
CA VAL A 83 10.40 -20.64 -3.78
C VAL A 83 9.04 -20.34 -4.40
N LYS A 84 8.38 -21.33 -4.99
CA LYS A 84 7.03 -21.18 -5.57
C LYS A 84 5.99 -20.75 -4.53
N GLN A 85 5.93 -21.42 -3.37
CA GLN A 85 5.02 -21.05 -2.29
C GLN A 85 5.25 -19.62 -1.82
N ARG A 86 6.52 -19.19 -1.70
CA ARG A 86 6.85 -17.81 -1.36
C ARG A 86 6.38 -16.83 -2.44
N GLN A 87 6.57 -17.15 -3.71
CA GLN A 87 6.10 -16.34 -4.84
C GLN A 87 4.58 -16.15 -4.78
N ASP A 88 3.82 -17.25 -4.60
CA ASP A 88 2.35 -17.23 -4.54
C ASP A 88 1.85 -16.37 -3.36
N LEU A 89 2.47 -16.49 -2.19
CA LEU A 89 2.14 -15.69 -1.01
C LEU A 89 2.42 -14.19 -1.25
N LEU A 90 3.57 -13.84 -1.84
CA LEU A 90 3.93 -12.46 -2.14
C LEU A 90 2.96 -11.84 -3.16
N LEU A 91 2.62 -12.57 -4.22
CA LEU A 91 1.66 -12.12 -5.23
C LEU A 91 0.26 -11.92 -4.63
N GLY A 92 -0.19 -12.85 -3.78
CA GLY A 92 -1.46 -12.72 -3.06
C GLY A 92 -1.50 -11.48 -2.17
N GLU A 93 -0.40 -11.22 -1.45
CA GLU A 93 -0.31 -10.07 -0.56
C GLU A 93 -0.23 -8.74 -1.33
N ILE A 94 0.47 -8.69 -2.46
CA ILE A 94 0.49 -7.53 -3.36
C ILE A 94 -0.93 -7.22 -3.85
N ARG A 95 -1.68 -8.23 -4.31
CA ARG A 95 -3.08 -8.04 -4.74
C ARG A 95 -3.96 -7.50 -3.63
N ARG A 96 -3.76 -7.98 -2.39
CA ARG A 96 -4.49 -7.50 -1.22
C ARG A 96 -4.15 -6.03 -0.92
N VAL A 97 -2.88 -5.66 -0.95
CA VAL A 97 -2.42 -4.28 -0.76
C VAL A 97 -2.95 -3.37 -1.87
N ASP A 98 -2.99 -3.84 -3.11
CA ASP A 98 -3.57 -3.09 -4.25
C ASP A 98 -5.06 -2.78 -4.05
N GLY A 99 -5.84 -3.75 -3.57
CA GLY A 99 -7.24 -3.52 -3.21
C GLY A 99 -7.39 -2.46 -2.11
N VAL A 100 -6.51 -2.46 -1.11
CA VAL A 100 -6.52 -1.44 -0.04
C VAL A 100 -6.14 -0.07 -0.58
N ILE A 101 -5.10 0.02 -1.42
CA ILE A 101 -4.67 1.27 -2.05
C ILE A 101 -5.81 1.87 -2.88
N SER A 102 -6.46 1.06 -3.75
CA SER A 102 -7.56 1.52 -4.60
C SER A 102 -8.75 2.04 -3.78
N ASN A 103 -9.09 1.36 -2.68
CA ASN A 103 -10.14 1.82 -1.78
C ASN A 103 -9.77 3.16 -1.11
N LEU A 104 -8.54 3.29 -0.62
CA LEU A 104 -8.05 4.54 -0.02
C LEU A 104 -8.03 5.70 -1.02
N GLU A 105 -7.68 5.44 -2.29
CA GLU A 105 -7.71 6.45 -3.36
C GLU A 105 -9.13 6.95 -3.60
N ARG A 106 -10.12 6.06 -3.66
CA ARG A 106 -11.53 6.43 -3.79
C ARG A 106 -11.99 7.26 -2.59
N GLU A 107 -11.70 6.82 -1.38
CA GLU A 107 -12.06 7.57 -0.15
C GLU A 107 -11.40 8.96 -0.12
N LEU A 108 -10.13 9.07 -0.55
CA LEU A 108 -9.43 10.34 -0.66
C LEU A 108 -10.09 11.26 -1.68
N GLN A 109 -10.48 10.75 -2.85
CA GLN A 109 -11.19 11.53 -3.87
C GLN A 109 -12.52 12.08 -3.34
N GLU A 110 -13.30 11.26 -2.64
CA GLU A 110 -14.57 11.67 -2.01
C GLU A 110 -14.35 12.74 -0.94
N LEU A 111 -13.36 12.57 -0.06
CA LEU A 111 -13.00 13.55 0.96
C LEU A 111 -12.50 14.87 0.36
N GLN A 112 -11.69 14.81 -0.69
CA GLN A 112 -11.22 16.00 -1.40
C GLN A 112 -12.35 16.73 -2.11
N GLN A 113 -13.35 16.03 -2.64
CA GLN A 113 -14.55 16.65 -3.20
C GLN A 113 -15.35 17.37 -2.10
N ARG A 114 -15.63 16.70 -0.99
CA ARG A 114 -16.34 17.29 0.16
C ARG A 114 -15.59 18.50 0.73
N LEU A 115 -14.26 18.44 0.78
CA LEU A 115 -13.42 19.55 1.21
C LEU A 115 -13.57 20.75 0.26
N ARG A 116 -13.53 20.53 -1.07
CA ARG A 116 -13.73 21.60 -2.06
C ARG A 116 -15.12 22.22 -1.97
N GLU A 117 -16.16 21.41 -1.77
CA GLU A 117 -17.53 21.89 -1.59
C GLU A 117 -17.66 22.74 -0.31
N ALA A 118 -17.11 22.27 0.81
CA ALA A 118 -17.09 23.03 2.07
C ALA A 118 -16.31 24.35 1.95
N GLN A 119 -15.18 24.35 1.25
CA GLN A 119 -14.40 25.56 0.99
C GLN A 119 -15.16 26.57 0.12
N ARG A 120 -15.89 26.11 -0.90
CA ARG A 120 -16.74 26.96 -1.74
C ARG A 120 -17.85 27.63 -0.93
N GLN A 121 -18.52 26.88 -0.05
CA GLN A 121 -19.58 27.43 0.81
C GLN A 121 -19.06 28.55 1.75
N LEU A 122 -17.80 28.48 2.18
CA LEU A 122 -17.13 29.52 2.97
C LEU A 122 -16.68 30.75 2.15
N THR A 123 -16.36 30.58 0.87
CA THR A 123 -15.81 31.64 0.01
C THR A 123 -16.82 32.29 -0.92
N THR A 124 -18.02 31.73 -1.09
CA THR A 124 -19.10 32.38 -1.84
C THR A 124 -19.51 33.65 -1.07
N PRO A 125 -19.21 34.86 -1.56
CA PRO A 125 -19.49 36.08 -0.81
C PRO A 125 -21.00 36.35 -0.82
N ALA A 126 -21.50 36.95 0.27
CA ALA A 126 -22.86 37.45 0.41
C ALA A 126 -23.13 38.70 -0.47
N THR A 127 -22.72 38.71 -1.74
CA THR A 127 -22.90 39.82 -2.69
C THR A 127 -23.79 39.39 -3.85
N THR A 128 -25.09 39.43 -3.62
CA THR A 128 -26.08 39.81 -4.64
C THR A 128 -27.10 40.70 -3.95
N THR A 129 -26.69 41.96 -3.72
CA THR A 129 -27.62 43.07 -3.48
C THR A 129 -26.91 44.34 -3.95
N ALA A 130 -27.07 44.65 -5.23
CA ALA A 130 -27.04 45.99 -5.81
C ALA A 130 -27.78 45.91 -7.15
#